data_AF-A0A2E5UMK4-F1
#
_entry.id   AF-A0A2E5UMK4-F1
#
_cell.length_a   1.000
_cell.length_b   1.000
_cell.length_c   1.000
_cell.angle_alpha   90.00
_cell.angle_beta   90.00
_cell.angle_gamma   90.00
#
_symmetry.space_group_name_H-M   'P 1'
#
loop_
_entity.id
_entity.type
_entity.pdbx_description
1 polymer ?
#
loop_
_entity_poly.entity_id
_entity_poly.type
_entity_poly.pdbx_seq_one_letter_code
_entity_poly.pdbx_strand_id
1 'polypeptide(L)'
;MLTFKKTLLSMITPITFDTGIGPLDSGLEQSRDILLDCSDFQELTTEIFEDLEILSLTLGWLGVGNYPMAYSGLKALADTPAFGWACGTYVAWTGDDYILNEMDGPINKWKGHLDSDPSVSSIYRNLGAGALAAAYHSRRDASSAQSFEKYISNEKKDLSRNNARIQEPDYLTPTSTLPETPEQLATILGTRHQGVAILASDQLYWACKKLNRVLTDSLNLEIKNPTDHLFLASLSITCFLCGLVGILPDVPSGRVTIGPNIPEESNGFKIQGLRLGPDTIDFSYMRKESEYTFVFEQKKGRVPLNLVFQPNLCGSKIDHIYVDGGLADLEWQADLQTSRVDTQVQLYLDKQRQVTILST
;
A
#
# COMPACT_ATOMS: atom_id res chain seq x y z
N MET A 1 -15.14 -27.48 20.25
CA MET A 1 -14.76 -26.12 19.81
C MET A 1 -13.59 -26.15 18.81
N LEU A 2 -13.59 -27.10 17.86
CA LEU A 2 -12.52 -27.30 16.85
C LEU A 2 -13.07 -27.39 15.41
N THR A 3 -14.39 -27.47 15.25
CA THR A 3 -15.04 -27.64 13.95
C THR A 3 -15.46 -26.31 13.30
N PHE A 4 -15.47 -25.20 14.05
CA PHE A 4 -15.88 -23.87 13.55
C PHE A 4 -14.75 -23.11 12.80
N LYS A 5 -13.47 -23.45 13.04
CA LYS A 5 -12.32 -22.80 12.37
C LYS A 5 -12.17 -23.23 10.90
N LYS A 6 -12.58 -24.45 10.52
CA LYS A 6 -12.40 -24.97 9.15
C LYS A 6 -13.39 -24.40 8.14
N THR A 7 -14.55 -23.90 8.57
CA THR A 7 -15.59 -23.40 7.66
C THR A 7 -15.38 -21.94 7.25
N LEU A 8 -14.56 -21.16 7.95
CA LEU A 8 -14.25 -19.78 7.59
C LEU A 8 -13.14 -19.63 6.53
N LEU A 9 -12.26 -20.64 6.40
CA LEU A 9 -11.19 -20.64 5.38
C LEU A 9 -11.68 -21.01 3.97
N SER A 10 -12.85 -21.64 3.82
CA SER A 10 -13.37 -22.08 2.51
C SER A 10 -14.09 -21.01 1.70
N MET A 11 -14.03 -19.74 2.09
CA MET A 11 -14.69 -18.62 1.39
C MET A 11 -13.72 -17.48 0.99
N ILE A 12 -12.41 -17.70 1.12
CA ILE A 12 -11.42 -16.76 0.65
C ILE A 12 -11.10 -17.13 -0.79
N THR A 13 -11.62 -16.38 -1.76
CA THR A 13 -11.09 -16.43 -3.13
C THR A 13 -9.66 -15.89 -3.06
N PRO A 14 -8.64 -16.71 -3.38
CA PRO A 14 -7.26 -16.27 -3.28
C PRO A 14 -6.98 -15.16 -4.29
N ILE A 15 -6.15 -14.21 -3.89
CA ILE A 15 -5.64 -13.18 -4.81
C ILE A 15 -4.69 -13.85 -5.80
N THR A 16 -4.71 -13.48 -7.08
CA THR A 16 -3.74 -14.00 -8.08
C THR A 16 -3.01 -12.84 -8.77
N PHE A 17 -1.71 -12.98 -8.93
CA PHE A 17 -0.80 -12.07 -9.62
C PHE A 17 -0.28 -12.75 -10.90
N ASP A 18 -0.47 -12.09 -12.04
CA ASP A 18 0.03 -12.53 -13.35
C ASP A 18 0.62 -11.31 -14.07
N THR A 19 1.94 -11.17 -14.07
CA THR A 19 2.72 -10.07 -14.64
C THR A 19 3.29 -10.50 -15.98
N GLY A 20 2.84 -9.86 -17.07
CA GLY A 20 3.06 -10.34 -18.43
C GLY A 20 4.51 -10.39 -18.92
N ILE A 21 5.50 -9.96 -18.13
CA ILE A 21 6.95 -10.06 -18.44
C ILE A 21 7.79 -10.18 -17.15
N GLY A 22 8.41 -11.35 -16.93
CA GLY A 22 9.66 -11.49 -16.17
C GLY A 22 9.58 -12.09 -14.75
N PRO A 23 10.72 -12.10 -14.01
CA PRO A 23 10.91 -12.80 -12.73
C PRO A 23 10.10 -12.26 -11.53
N LEU A 24 9.17 -11.32 -11.75
CA LEU A 24 8.30 -10.80 -10.69
C LEU A 24 7.16 -11.78 -10.34
N ASP A 25 6.70 -12.59 -11.31
CA ASP A 25 5.55 -13.49 -11.13
C ASP A 25 5.70 -14.51 -10.03
N SER A 26 6.74 -15.34 -10.12
CA SER A 26 6.92 -16.44 -9.17
C SER A 26 7.14 -15.93 -7.76
N GLY A 27 7.81 -14.78 -7.61
CA GLY A 27 8.09 -14.18 -6.31
C GLY A 27 6.83 -13.65 -5.61
N LEU A 28 5.94 -12.97 -6.35
CA LEU A 28 4.71 -12.42 -5.77
C LEU A 28 3.71 -13.50 -5.40
N GLU A 29 3.54 -14.51 -6.25
CA GLU A 29 2.70 -15.68 -5.96
C GLU A 29 3.21 -16.45 -4.73
N GLN A 30 4.52 -16.71 -4.66
CA GLN A 30 5.15 -17.33 -3.48
C GLN A 30 4.99 -16.47 -2.23
N SER A 31 5.18 -15.15 -2.34
CA SER A 31 4.99 -14.22 -1.23
C SER A 31 3.56 -14.28 -0.70
N ARG A 32 2.57 -14.32 -1.59
CA ARG A 32 1.17 -14.49 -1.20
C ARG A 32 0.97 -15.78 -0.43
N ASP A 33 1.44 -16.90 -0.97
CA ASP A 33 1.24 -18.22 -0.37
C ASP A 33 1.85 -18.29 1.03
N ILE A 34 3.06 -17.78 1.21
CA ILE A 34 3.72 -17.66 2.53
C ILE A 34 2.83 -16.88 3.53
N LEU A 35 2.23 -15.76 3.09
CA LEU A 35 1.39 -14.92 3.96
C LEU A 35 0.02 -15.52 4.27
N LEU A 36 -0.53 -16.32 3.36
CA LEU A 36 -1.82 -16.99 3.53
C LEU A 36 -1.69 -18.29 4.35
N ASP A 37 -0.58 -19.00 4.24
CA ASP A 37 -0.30 -20.22 5.01
C ASP A 37 0.01 -19.94 6.49
N CYS A 38 0.42 -18.69 6.80
CA CYS A 38 0.58 -18.23 8.17
C CYS A 38 -0.77 -18.20 8.91
N SER A 39 -0.91 -19.04 9.94
CA SER A 39 -2.17 -19.22 10.67
C SER A 39 -2.08 -18.93 12.17
N ASP A 40 -0.87 -18.74 12.71
CA ASP A 40 -0.65 -18.40 14.12
C ASP A 40 0.45 -17.35 14.27
N PHE A 41 0.03 -16.12 14.57
CA PHE A 41 0.95 -15.02 14.85
C PHE A 41 1.53 -15.08 16.28
N GLN A 42 0.79 -15.63 17.25
CA GLN A 42 1.22 -15.63 18.65
C GLN A 42 2.43 -16.52 18.89
N GLU A 43 2.55 -17.63 18.13
CA GLU A 43 3.74 -18.49 18.15
C GLU A 43 4.99 -17.80 17.56
N LEU A 44 4.81 -16.76 16.73
CA LEU A 44 5.90 -16.06 16.04
C LEU A 44 6.46 -14.86 16.84
N THR A 45 5.67 -14.25 17.73
CA THR A 45 5.97 -12.92 18.29
C THR A 45 6.65 -12.87 19.64
N THR A 46 6.84 -13.98 20.36
CA THR A 46 7.28 -13.89 21.75
C THR A 46 8.69 -13.31 21.94
N GLU A 47 9.60 -13.38 20.96
CA GLU A 47 10.97 -12.81 21.09
C GLU A 47 11.64 -12.36 19.77
N ILE A 48 10.98 -12.40 18.60
CA ILE A 48 11.71 -12.45 17.30
C ILE A 48 11.65 -11.18 16.44
N PHE A 49 10.57 -10.39 16.48
CA PHE A 49 10.37 -9.31 15.51
C PHE A 49 10.46 -7.91 16.12
N GLU A 50 11.14 -7.00 15.41
CA GLU A 50 11.14 -5.56 15.68
C GLU A 50 9.87 -4.87 15.15
N ASP A 51 9.59 -3.66 15.63
CA ASP A 51 8.40 -2.87 15.26
C ASP A 51 8.21 -2.75 13.74
N LEU A 52 9.31 -2.55 13.01
CA LEU A 52 9.30 -2.39 11.56
C LEU A 52 8.89 -3.68 10.83
N GLU A 53 9.32 -4.82 11.36
CA GLU A 53 8.98 -6.13 10.81
C GLU A 53 7.50 -6.41 11.05
N ILE A 54 7.02 -6.20 12.29
CA ILE A 54 5.60 -6.37 12.62
C ILE A 54 4.71 -5.46 11.77
N LEU A 55 5.12 -4.20 11.56
CA LEU A 55 4.42 -3.29 10.65
C LEU A 55 4.39 -3.85 9.23
N SER A 56 5.53 -4.28 8.70
CA SER A 56 5.62 -4.84 7.35
C SER A 56 4.73 -6.07 7.19
N LEU A 57 4.75 -6.99 8.17
CA LEU A 57 3.86 -8.15 8.22
C LEU A 57 2.39 -7.76 8.19
N THR A 58 2.02 -6.78 9.03
CA THR A 58 0.65 -6.25 9.10
C THR A 58 0.19 -5.73 7.75
N LEU A 59 1.02 -4.93 7.07
CA LEU A 59 0.72 -4.39 5.74
C LEU A 59 0.66 -5.48 4.66
N GLY A 60 1.57 -6.46 4.70
CA GLY A 60 1.57 -7.61 3.80
C GLY A 60 0.28 -8.43 3.92
N TRP A 61 -0.16 -8.72 5.15
CA TRP A 61 -1.43 -9.42 5.40
C TRP A 61 -2.66 -8.63 4.96
N LEU A 62 -2.67 -7.30 5.13
CA LEU A 62 -3.73 -6.47 4.55
C LEU A 62 -3.76 -6.60 3.03
N GLY A 63 -2.59 -6.53 2.39
CA GLY A 63 -2.43 -6.65 0.94
C GLY A 63 -2.96 -7.97 0.38
N VAL A 64 -2.71 -9.10 1.07
CA VAL A 64 -3.26 -10.42 0.66
C VAL A 64 -4.66 -10.71 1.19
N GLY A 65 -5.26 -9.79 1.95
CA GLY A 65 -6.60 -9.95 2.52
C GLY A 65 -6.69 -10.94 3.68
N ASN A 66 -5.59 -11.22 4.38
CA ASN A 66 -5.53 -12.00 5.63
C ASN A 66 -5.79 -11.10 6.85
N TYR A 67 -7.00 -10.53 6.93
CA TYR A 67 -7.38 -9.56 7.96
C TYR A 67 -7.25 -10.07 9.41
N PRO A 68 -7.48 -11.38 9.74
CA PRO A 68 -7.23 -11.89 11.08
C PRO A 68 -5.75 -11.78 11.51
N MET A 69 -4.81 -12.08 10.61
CA MET A 69 -3.38 -11.94 10.91
C MET A 69 -2.97 -10.46 10.95
N ALA A 70 -3.46 -9.64 10.03
CA ALA A 70 -3.25 -8.19 10.07
C ALA A 70 -3.73 -7.56 11.39
N TYR A 71 -4.88 -8.00 11.91
CA TYR A 71 -5.39 -7.55 13.21
C TYR A 71 -4.51 -8.01 14.38
N SER A 72 -3.93 -9.20 14.29
CA SER A 72 -2.98 -9.70 15.30
C SER A 72 -1.70 -8.87 15.30
N GLY A 73 -1.17 -8.53 14.11
CA GLY A 73 -0.05 -7.60 13.94
C GLY A 73 -0.36 -6.20 14.50
N LEU A 74 -1.54 -5.66 14.19
CA LEU A 74 -2.02 -4.40 14.77
C LEU A 74 -2.00 -4.40 16.31
N LYS A 75 -2.48 -5.49 16.94
CA LYS A 75 -2.45 -5.60 18.41
C LYS A 75 -1.03 -5.63 18.96
N ALA A 76 -0.11 -6.33 18.31
CA ALA A 76 1.28 -6.37 18.73
C ALA A 76 1.95 -4.98 18.63
N LEU A 77 1.48 -4.14 17.71
CA LEU A 77 1.96 -2.76 17.58
C LEU A 77 1.33 -1.78 18.57
N ALA A 78 0.37 -2.17 19.43
CA ALA A 78 -0.42 -1.24 20.25
C ALA A 78 0.41 -0.25 21.10
N ASP A 79 1.62 -0.63 21.48
CA ASP A 79 2.52 0.16 22.32
C ASP A 79 3.74 0.71 21.57
N THR A 80 3.74 0.66 20.24
CA THR A 80 4.88 1.05 19.40
C THR A 80 4.59 2.33 18.61
N PRO A 81 5.62 3.08 18.16
CA PRO A 81 5.44 4.24 17.30
C PRO A 81 4.71 3.93 15.98
N ALA A 82 4.87 2.71 15.45
CA ALA A 82 4.24 2.27 14.20
C ALA A 82 2.73 2.05 14.30
N PHE A 83 2.17 2.00 15.53
CA PHE A 83 0.76 1.72 15.79
C PHE A 83 -0.20 2.56 14.96
N GLY A 84 -0.04 3.89 14.97
CA GLY A 84 -0.99 4.79 14.31
C GLY A 84 -1.10 4.52 12.81
N TRP A 85 0.03 4.17 12.17
CA TRP A 85 0.05 3.84 10.75
C TRP A 85 -0.69 2.51 10.52
N ALA A 86 -0.32 1.46 11.24
CA ALA A 86 -0.99 0.16 11.15
C ALA A 86 -2.50 0.25 11.40
N CYS A 87 -2.92 0.99 12.42
CA CYS A 87 -4.32 1.15 12.80
C CYS A 87 -5.14 1.86 11.71
N GLY A 88 -4.65 3.02 11.24
CA GLY A 88 -5.34 3.76 10.19
C GLY A 88 -5.39 2.98 8.87
N THR A 89 -4.31 2.30 8.50
CA THR A 89 -4.28 1.46 7.30
C THR A 89 -5.20 0.25 7.43
N TYR A 90 -5.29 -0.37 8.61
CA TYR A 90 -6.25 -1.46 8.86
C TYR A 90 -7.69 -1.01 8.58
N VAL A 91 -8.11 0.15 9.13
CA VAL A 91 -9.46 0.70 8.88
C VAL A 91 -9.67 0.97 7.39
N ALA A 92 -8.69 1.61 6.74
CA ALA A 92 -8.75 1.96 5.33
C ALA A 92 -8.97 0.73 4.43
N TRP A 93 -8.28 -0.38 4.71
CA TRP A 93 -8.35 -1.62 3.94
C TRP A 93 -9.56 -2.49 4.26
N THR A 94 -9.99 -2.54 5.52
CA THR A 94 -11.03 -3.48 5.96
C THR A 94 -12.42 -2.87 5.97
N GLY A 95 -12.51 -1.54 6.12
CA GLY A 95 -13.77 -0.86 6.42
C GLY A 95 -14.27 -1.07 7.85
N ASP A 96 -13.52 -1.78 8.70
CA ASP A 96 -13.90 -2.04 10.09
C ASP A 96 -13.54 -0.84 10.97
N ASP A 97 -14.49 0.09 11.11
CA ASP A 97 -14.34 1.29 11.93
C ASP A 97 -14.60 1.04 13.43
N TYR A 98 -15.17 -0.11 13.81
CA TYR A 98 -15.32 -0.51 15.21
C TYR A 98 -13.97 -0.67 15.90
N ILE A 99 -12.95 -0.99 15.13
CA ILE A 99 -11.57 -1.09 15.62
C ILE A 99 -11.10 0.20 16.30
N LEU A 100 -11.57 1.36 15.85
CA LEU A 100 -11.20 2.64 16.46
C LEU A 100 -11.74 2.77 17.89
N ASN A 101 -12.90 2.16 18.18
CA ASN A 101 -13.44 2.13 19.53
C ASN A 101 -12.77 1.06 20.39
N GLU A 102 -12.49 -0.12 19.82
CA GLU A 102 -11.73 -1.16 20.53
C GLU A 102 -10.34 -0.65 20.93
N MET A 103 -9.70 0.10 20.04
CA MET A 103 -8.35 0.60 20.18
C MET A 103 -8.27 2.00 20.79
N ASP A 104 -9.35 2.56 21.34
CA ASP A 104 -9.35 3.92 21.89
C ASP A 104 -8.26 4.11 22.97
N GLY A 105 -8.12 3.14 23.88
CA GLY A 105 -7.05 3.14 24.88
C GLY A 105 -5.64 3.21 24.26
N PRO A 106 -5.26 2.23 23.41
CA PRO A 106 -4.01 2.27 22.64
C PRO A 106 -3.80 3.55 21.82
N ILE A 107 -4.82 4.06 21.13
CA ILE A 107 -4.75 5.31 20.35
C ILE A 107 -4.41 6.49 21.25
N ASN A 108 -5.07 6.61 22.41
CA ASN A 108 -4.80 7.69 23.36
C ASN A 108 -3.40 7.57 23.99
N LYS A 109 -2.95 6.35 24.29
CA LYS A 109 -1.59 6.08 24.78
C LYS A 109 -0.53 6.45 23.73
N TRP A 110 -0.72 5.99 22.49
CA TRP A 110 0.16 6.30 21.37
C TRP A 110 0.27 7.81 21.15
N LYS A 111 -0.87 8.52 21.15
CA LYS A 111 -0.91 9.98 21.05
C LYS A 111 -0.11 10.66 22.18
N GLY A 112 -0.30 10.22 23.42
CA GLY A 112 0.47 10.73 24.57
C GLY A 112 1.97 10.45 24.43
N HIS A 113 2.36 9.30 23.89
CA HIS A 113 3.75 8.97 23.61
C HIS A 113 4.35 9.93 22.58
N LEU A 114 3.64 10.19 21.48
CA LEU A 114 4.08 11.16 20.46
C LEU A 114 4.27 12.58 21.01
N ASP A 115 3.41 13.02 21.92
CA ASP A 115 3.50 14.34 22.57
C ASP A 115 4.70 14.43 23.54
N SER A 116 5.04 13.31 24.18
CA SER A 116 6.04 13.27 25.26
C SER A 116 7.46 12.95 24.80
N ASP A 117 7.61 12.23 23.69
CA ASP A 117 8.90 11.72 23.22
C ASP A 117 9.30 12.36 21.88
N PRO A 118 10.19 13.39 21.91
CA PRO A 118 10.65 14.05 20.69
C PRO A 118 11.51 13.14 19.81
N SER A 119 12.04 12.01 20.33
CA SER A 119 12.91 11.09 19.59
C SER A 119 12.16 10.19 18.61
N VAL A 120 10.84 10.06 18.75
CA VAL A 120 10.01 9.31 17.80
C VAL A 120 10.15 9.91 16.40
N SER A 121 10.42 9.05 15.42
CA SER A 121 10.51 9.46 14.01
C SER A 121 9.28 10.28 13.59
N SER A 122 9.54 11.44 12.98
CA SER A 122 8.50 12.30 12.40
C SER A 122 7.72 11.57 11.31
N ILE A 123 8.29 10.55 10.67
CA ILE A 123 7.58 9.74 9.67
C ILE A 123 6.49 8.90 10.34
N TYR A 124 6.78 8.21 11.44
CA TYR A 124 5.75 7.47 12.17
C TYR A 124 4.66 8.39 12.69
N ARG A 125 5.03 9.57 13.20
CA ARG A 125 4.06 10.58 13.62
C ARG A 125 3.13 10.98 12.48
N ASN A 126 3.70 11.36 11.34
CA ASN A 126 2.92 11.93 10.25
C ASN A 126 2.13 10.88 9.47
N LEU A 127 2.71 9.72 9.18
CA LEU A 127 1.99 8.63 8.53
C LEU A 127 0.91 8.08 9.45
N GLY A 128 1.21 7.90 10.74
CA GLY A 128 0.23 7.45 11.72
C GLY A 128 -0.90 8.45 11.94
N ALA A 129 -0.58 9.73 12.14
CA ALA A 129 -1.59 10.77 12.31
C ALA A 129 -2.43 10.96 11.05
N GLY A 130 -1.81 10.91 9.86
CA GLY A 130 -2.53 10.98 8.59
C GLY A 130 -3.47 9.80 8.37
N ALA A 131 -3.00 8.58 8.63
CA ALA A 131 -3.80 7.37 8.48
C ALA A 131 -4.99 7.36 9.47
N LEU A 132 -4.76 7.74 10.74
CA LEU A 132 -5.83 7.85 11.74
C LEU A 132 -6.80 8.99 11.40
N ALA A 133 -6.32 10.15 10.95
CA ALA A 133 -7.18 11.24 10.51
C ALA A 133 -8.11 10.79 9.38
N ALA A 134 -7.57 10.09 8.37
CA ALA A 134 -8.35 9.52 7.29
C ALA A 134 -9.40 8.53 7.80
N ALA A 135 -9.01 7.59 8.68
CA ALA A 135 -9.93 6.63 9.27
C ALA A 135 -11.09 7.29 10.03
N TYR A 136 -10.82 8.34 10.81
CA TYR A 136 -11.85 9.10 11.52
C TYR A 136 -12.74 9.92 10.58
N HIS A 137 -12.19 10.49 9.51
CA HIS A 137 -12.98 11.15 8.45
C HIS A 137 -13.96 10.18 7.81
N SER A 138 -13.54 8.96 7.51
CA SER A 138 -14.41 7.94 6.92
C SER A 138 -15.54 7.53 7.88
N ARG A 139 -15.31 7.61 9.20
CA ARG A 139 -16.35 7.46 10.25
C ARG A 139 -17.21 8.71 10.45
N ARG A 140 -16.95 9.80 9.73
CA ARG A 140 -17.57 11.13 9.91
C ARG A 140 -17.34 11.71 11.32
N ASP A 141 -16.26 11.30 11.99
CA ASP A 141 -15.83 11.87 13.26
C ASP A 141 -14.81 12.99 13.00
N ALA A 142 -15.35 14.13 12.56
CA ALA A 142 -14.53 15.30 12.20
C ALA A 142 -13.71 15.83 13.39
N SER A 143 -14.19 15.68 14.62
CA SER A 143 -13.48 16.17 15.81
C SER A 143 -12.21 15.37 16.06
N SER A 144 -12.32 14.03 16.05
CA SER A 144 -11.16 13.15 16.20
C SER A 144 -10.19 13.32 15.03
N ALA A 145 -10.69 13.39 13.79
CA ALA A 145 -9.87 13.62 12.61
C ALA A 145 -9.07 14.93 12.67
N GLN A 146 -9.73 16.05 12.97
CA GLN A 146 -9.08 17.35 13.16
C GLN A 146 -8.03 17.35 14.27
N SER A 147 -8.22 16.51 15.30
CA SER A 147 -7.24 16.38 16.38
C SER A 147 -5.91 15.81 15.88
N PHE A 148 -5.94 14.86 14.93
CA PHE A 148 -4.75 14.27 14.30
C PHE A 148 -4.18 15.17 13.20
N GLU A 149 -5.00 15.87 12.41
CA GLU A 149 -4.54 16.82 11.38
C GLU A 149 -3.71 17.98 11.96
N LYS A 150 -3.99 18.38 13.21
CA LYS A 150 -3.21 19.39 13.92
C LYS A 150 -1.75 18.96 14.12
N TYR A 151 -1.48 17.68 14.34
CA TYR A 151 -0.10 17.16 14.46
C TYR A 151 0.67 17.35 13.16
N ILE A 152 0.05 16.99 12.04
CA ILE A 152 0.65 17.13 10.69
C ILE A 152 0.93 18.61 10.38
N SER A 153 0.00 19.50 10.74
CA SER A 153 0.09 20.93 10.43
C SER A 153 1.14 21.67 11.27
N ASN A 154 1.34 21.25 12.52
CA ASN A 154 2.35 21.86 13.40
C ASN A 154 3.77 21.49 12.97
N GLU A 155 4.03 20.23 12.60
CA GLU A 155 5.35 19.83 12.10
C GLU A 155 5.70 20.52 10.78
N LYS A 156 4.74 20.74 9.87
CA LYS A 156 4.99 21.52 8.63
C LYS A 156 5.49 22.93 8.92
N LYS A 157 5.01 23.58 9.99
CA LYS A 157 5.48 24.91 10.40
C LYS A 157 6.90 24.85 10.96
N ASP A 158 7.24 23.83 11.72
CA ASP A 158 8.58 23.68 12.30
C ASP A 158 9.63 23.28 11.25
N LEU A 159 9.26 22.45 10.28
CA LEU A 159 10.10 22.14 9.11
C LEU A 159 10.29 23.37 8.21
N SER A 160 9.23 24.13 7.92
CA SER A 160 9.35 25.36 7.11
C SER A 160 10.29 26.40 7.74
N ARG A 161 10.43 26.42 9.07
CA ARG A 161 11.38 27.27 9.80
C ARG A 161 12.82 26.76 9.75
N ASN A 162 13.01 25.45 9.63
CA ASN A 162 14.33 24.81 9.58
C ASN A 162 14.84 24.55 8.14
N ASN A 163 13.99 24.75 7.12
CA ASN A 163 14.26 24.53 5.70
C ASN A 163 15.24 25.51 5.03
N ALA A 164 15.95 26.35 5.78
CA ALA A 164 17.16 27.00 5.26
C ALA A 164 18.36 26.03 5.20
N ARG A 165 18.23 24.78 5.67
CA ARG A 165 19.34 23.82 5.79
C ARG A 165 19.07 22.36 5.43
N ILE A 166 17.87 22.00 4.98
CA ILE A 166 17.67 20.64 4.44
C ILE A 166 18.26 20.65 3.03
N GLN A 167 19.55 20.34 2.94
CA GLN A 167 20.16 19.86 1.70
C GLN A 167 19.31 18.69 1.22
N GLU A 168 18.96 18.66 -0.08
CA GLU A 168 18.45 17.44 -0.72
C GLU A 168 19.31 16.29 -0.22
N PRO A 169 18.72 15.31 0.50
CA PRO A 169 19.52 14.26 1.08
C PRO A 169 20.22 13.55 -0.09
N ASP A 170 21.56 13.53 -0.12
CA ASP A 170 22.40 12.61 -0.93
C ASP A 170 22.12 11.11 -0.63
N TYR A 171 21.08 10.85 0.15
CA TYR A 171 20.52 9.56 0.44
C TYR A 171 19.62 9.23 -0.73
N LEU A 172 19.97 8.19 -1.49
CA LEU A 172 19.07 7.21 -2.12
C LEU A 172 19.80 6.51 -3.28
N THR A 173 20.97 5.96 -2.97
CA THR A 173 21.25 4.62 -3.44
C THR A 173 21.08 3.72 -2.23
N PRO A 174 19.97 2.97 -2.10
CA PRO A 174 19.83 1.98 -1.04
C PRO A 174 20.96 0.97 -1.20
N THR A 175 21.99 1.08 -0.36
CA THR A 175 23.07 0.08 -0.29
C THR A 175 22.52 -1.23 0.26
N SER A 176 21.53 -1.15 1.17
CA SER A 176 20.77 -2.28 1.69
C SER A 176 19.49 -2.54 0.89
N THR A 177 19.14 -3.82 0.71
CA THR A 177 17.87 -4.28 0.09
C THR A 177 16.67 -4.15 1.00
N LEU A 178 16.91 -4.22 2.32
CA LEU A 178 15.86 -4.30 3.32
C LEU A 178 15.75 -2.96 4.04
N PRO A 179 14.53 -2.51 4.36
CA PRO A 179 14.36 -1.35 5.19
C PRO A 179 14.88 -1.66 6.60
N GLU A 180 15.83 -0.86 7.05
CA GLU A 180 16.36 -0.84 8.43
C GLU A 180 15.68 0.26 9.25
N THR A 181 15.00 1.20 8.58
CA THR A 181 14.31 2.30 9.24
C THR A 181 12.91 2.54 8.67
N PRO A 182 12.03 3.22 9.43
CA PRO A 182 10.70 3.61 8.97
C PRO A 182 10.75 4.52 7.73
N GLU A 183 11.75 5.39 7.63
CA GLU A 183 12.02 6.26 6.48
C GLU A 183 12.29 5.41 5.24
N GLN A 184 13.15 4.39 5.38
CA GLN A 184 13.46 3.48 4.28
C GLN A 184 12.23 2.69 3.85
N LEU A 185 11.43 2.17 4.79
CA LEU A 185 10.17 1.50 4.47
C LEU A 185 9.20 2.43 3.75
N ALA A 186 8.93 3.62 4.31
CA ALA A 186 8.03 4.60 3.71
C ALA A 186 8.47 4.99 2.29
N THR A 187 9.78 5.12 2.10
CA THR A 187 10.41 5.41 0.80
C THR A 187 10.24 4.24 -0.17
N ILE A 188 10.53 3.00 0.27
CA ILE A 188 10.33 1.77 -0.52
C ILE A 188 8.86 1.59 -0.90
N LEU A 189 7.92 1.94 -0.02
CA LEU A 189 6.49 1.83 -0.32
C LEU A 189 5.98 2.96 -1.23
N GLY A 190 6.84 3.92 -1.61
CA GLY A 190 6.43 5.10 -2.36
C GLY A 190 5.40 5.96 -1.61
N THR A 191 5.27 5.76 -0.29
CA THR A 191 4.29 6.48 0.51
C THR A 191 4.73 7.93 0.63
N ARG A 192 3.91 8.81 0.06
CA ARG A 192 4.20 10.24 -0.11
C ARG A 192 4.22 10.94 1.24
N HIS A 193 5.40 11.05 1.86
CA HIS A 193 5.58 12.05 2.91
C HIS A 193 5.61 13.43 2.23
N GLN A 194 4.56 14.23 2.41
CA GLN A 194 4.54 15.66 2.03
C GLN A 194 4.42 16.05 0.55
N GLY A 195 4.07 15.12 -0.36
CA GLY A 195 3.65 15.50 -1.73
C GLY A 195 4.76 15.58 -2.79
N VAL A 196 5.94 15.03 -2.54
CA VAL A 196 6.99 14.78 -3.55
C VAL A 196 7.29 13.28 -3.56
N ALA A 197 7.35 12.66 -4.74
CA ALA A 197 7.77 11.27 -4.86
C ALA A 197 9.26 11.17 -4.50
N ILE A 198 9.60 10.37 -3.49
CA ILE A 198 11.00 10.20 -3.04
C ILE A 198 11.77 9.29 -4.00
N LEU A 199 11.10 8.29 -4.59
CA LEU A 199 11.65 7.41 -5.62
C LEU A 199 10.90 7.56 -6.94
N ALA A 200 11.65 7.59 -8.05
CA ALA A 200 11.10 7.44 -9.38
C ALA A 200 10.51 6.03 -9.56
N SER A 201 9.51 5.88 -10.45
CA SER A 201 8.84 4.60 -10.73
C SER A 201 9.81 3.47 -11.02
N ASP A 202 10.89 3.77 -11.74
CA ASP A 202 11.89 2.78 -12.12
C ASP A 202 12.69 2.29 -10.90
N GLN A 203 13.03 3.19 -9.97
CA GLN A 203 13.72 2.81 -8.73
C GLN A 203 12.85 1.89 -7.85
N LEU A 204 11.56 2.19 -7.76
CA LEU A 204 10.58 1.38 -7.04
C LEU A 204 10.43 -0.01 -7.67
N TYR A 205 10.37 -0.06 -9.01
CA TYR A 205 10.33 -1.32 -9.75
C TYR A 205 11.57 -2.17 -9.50
N TRP A 206 12.75 -1.57 -9.56
CA TRP A 206 14.00 -2.26 -9.25
C TRP A 206 14.07 -2.75 -7.82
N ALA A 207 13.56 -1.99 -6.85
CA ALA A 207 13.44 -2.43 -5.46
C ALA A 207 12.54 -3.66 -5.33
N CYS A 208 11.32 -3.63 -5.89
CA CYS A 208 10.41 -4.78 -5.82
C CYS A 208 11.00 -6.01 -6.55
N LYS A 209 11.68 -5.81 -7.68
CA LYS A 209 12.37 -6.89 -8.41
C LYS A 209 13.52 -7.50 -7.60
N LYS A 210 14.28 -6.67 -6.89
CA LYS A 210 15.39 -7.11 -6.03
C LYS A 210 14.86 -7.89 -4.82
N LEU A 211 13.80 -7.41 -4.16
CA LEU A 211 13.12 -8.12 -3.06
C LEU A 211 12.61 -9.49 -3.48
N ASN A 212 11.88 -9.55 -4.62
CA ASN A 212 11.38 -10.82 -5.16
C ASN A 212 12.52 -11.81 -5.46
N ARG A 213 13.62 -11.34 -6.03
CA ARG A 213 14.79 -12.18 -6.26
C ARG A 213 15.40 -12.70 -4.96
N VAL A 214 15.57 -11.85 -3.95
CA VAL A 214 16.11 -12.26 -2.64
C VAL A 214 15.23 -13.32 -1.99
N LEU A 215 13.90 -13.18 -2.07
CA LEU A 215 12.98 -14.18 -1.56
C LEU A 215 13.12 -15.52 -2.31
N THR A 216 13.09 -15.51 -3.64
CA THR A 216 13.23 -16.73 -4.44
C THR A 216 14.58 -17.41 -4.21
N ASP A 217 15.66 -16.64 -4.14
CA ASP A 217 16.99 -17.17 -3.83
C ASP A 217 17.03 -17.77 -2.41
N SER A 218 16.40 -17.12 -1.42
CA SER A 218 16.30 -17.60 -0.03
C SER A 218 15.56 -18.94 0.09
N LEU A 219 14.43 -19.07 -0.62
CA LEU A 219 13.64 -20.31 -0.65
C LEU A 219 14.41 -21.46 -1.31
N ASN A 220 15.15 -21.17 -2.38
CA ASN A 220 15.97 -22.16 -3.07
C ASN A 220 17.20 -22.61 -2.26
N LEU A 221 17.70 -21.74 -1.37
CA LEU A 221 18.87 -22.01 -0.53
C LEU A 221 18.53 -22.73 0.79
N GLU A 222 17.26 -23.12 1.00
CA GLU A 222 16.76 -23.68 2.28
C GLU A 222 17.22 -22.85 3.49
N ILE A 223 17.20 -21.51 3.37
CA ILE A 223 17.54 -20.64 4.51
C ILE A 223 16.58 -20.99 5.65
N LYS A 224 17.17 -21.33 6.80
CA LYS A 224 16.49 -22.06 7.90
C LYS A 224 15.47 -21.24 8.68
N ASN A 225 15.33 -19.93 8.43
CA ASN A 225 14.54 -19.06 9.28
C ASN A 225 13.18 -18.68 8.64
N PRO A 226 12.05 -19.26 9.08
CA PRO A 226 10.73 -18.97 8.52
C PRO A 226 10.30 -17.50 8.69
N THR A 227 10.88 -16.78 9.66
CA THR A 227 10.56 -15.36 9.89
C THR A 227 11.07 -14.44 8.79
N ASP A 228 12.26 -14.72 8.26
CA ASP A 228 12.88 -13.92 7.21
C ASP A 228 12.07 -14.01 5.91
N HIS A 229 11.59 -15.22 5.59
CA HIS A 229 10.70 -15.44 4.44
C HIS A 229 9.39 -14.68 4.58
N LEU A 230 8.81 -14.66 5.79
CA LEU A 230 7.56 -13.95 6.04
C LEU A 230 7.73 -12.43 5.92
N PHE A 231 8.83 -11.89 6.45
CA PHE A 231 9.17 -10.47 6.31
C PHE A 231 9.41 -10.08 4.85
N LEU A 232 10.23 -10.85 4.12
CA LEU A 232 10.49 -10.63 2.70
C LEU A 232 9.22 -10.71 1.85
N ALA A 233 8.37 -11.72 2.09
CA ALA A 233 7.09 -11.87 1.41
C ALA A 233 6.19 -10.65 1.65
N SER A 234 6.14 -10.16 2.89
CA SER A 234 5.35 -8.97 3.25
C SER A 234 5.85 -7.72 2.55
N LEU A 235 7.16 -7.50 2.50
CA LEU A 235 7.76 -6.38 1.78
C LEU A 235 7.50 -6.47 0.28
N SER A 236 7.65 -7.64 -0.33
CA SER A 236 7.38 -7.86 -1.75
C SER A 236 5.94 -7.51 -2.13
N ILE A 237 4.95 -8.02 -1.37
CA ILE A 237 3.54 -7.72 -1.60
C ILE A 237 3.25 -6.23 -1.40
N THR A 238 3.73 -5.65 -0.30
CA THR A 238 3.41 -4.25 0.04
C THR A 238 4.08 -3.28 -0.95
N CYS A 239 5.33 -3.54 -1.36
CA CYS A 239 6.05 -2.80 -2.41
C CYS A 239 5.27 -2.83 -3.73
N PHE A 240 4.78 -4.01 -4.11
CA PHE A 240 4.01 -4.16 -5.33
C PHE A 240 2.66 -3.44 -5.26
N LEU A 241 1.84 -3.70 -4.23
CA LEU A 241 0.48 -3.15 -4.14
C LEU A 241 0.45 -1.66 -3.79
N CYS A 242 1.11 -1.25 -2.72
CA CYS A 242 1.08 0.14 -2.25
C CYS A 242 2.01 1.03 -3.06
N GLY A 243 3.13 0.48 -3.55
CA GLY A 243 4.11 1.21 -4.32
C GLY A 243 3.80 1.21 -5.82
N LEU A 244 4.01 0.08 -6.49
CA LEU A 244 3.93 0.01 -7.96
C LEU A 244 2.51 0.18 -8.49
N VAL A 245 1.54 -0.50 -7.87
CA VAL A 245 0.13 -0.38 -8.24
C VAL A 245 -0.49 0.89 -7.67
N GLY A 246 0.07 1.42 -6.58
CA GLY A 246 -0.39 2.66 -5.95
C GLY A 246 -1.78 2.52 -5.34
N ILE A 247 -2.08 1.38 -4.73
CA ILE A 247 -3.39 1.13 -4.12
C ILE A 247 -3.49 1.87 -2.79
N LEU A 248 -4.50 2.74 -2.69
CA LEU A 248 -4.87 3.45 -1.47
C LEU A 248 -6.36 3.24 -1.21
N PRO A 249 -6.73 2.22 -0.42
CA PRO A 249 -8.12 1.96 -0.06
C PRO A 249 -8.69 3.03 0.86
N ASP A 250 -9.98 3.26 0.75
CA ASP A 250 -10.81 4.02 1.70
C ASP A 250 -12.18 3.34 1.74
N VAL A 251 -12.14 2.07 2.17
CA VAL A 251 -13.30 1.18 2.19
C VAL A 251 -14.48 1.74 2.99
N PRO A 252 -14.30 2.39 4.17
CA PRO A 252 -15.46 2.93 4.87
C PRO A 252 -16.17 4.06 4.09
N SER A 253 -15.47 4.75 3.18
CA SER A 253 -16.07 5.72 2.25
C SER A 253 -16.57 5.10 0.94
N GLY A 254 -16.43 3.78 0.75
CA GLY A 254 -16.77 3.08 -0.49
C GLY A 254 -15.86 3.46 -1.66
N ARG A 255 -14.62 3.87 -1.37
CA ARG A 255 -13.68 4.41 -2.35
C ARG A 255 -12.37 3.62 -2.36
N VAL A 256 -11.76 3.54 -3.52
CA VAL A 256 -10.37 3.08 -3.66
C VAL A 256 -9.66 3.99 -4.66
N THR A 257 -8.43 4.39 -4.35
CA THR A 257 -7.56 5.04 -5.32
C THR A 257 -6.58 4.00 -5.84
N ILE A 258 -6.43 3.93 -7.16
CA ILE A 258 -5.40 3.13 -7.81
C ILE A 258 -4.60 4.10 -8.67
N GLY A 259 -3.35 4.32 -8.30
CA GLY A 259 -2.43 5.20 -9.03
C GLY A 259 -1.20 4.45 -9.52
N PRO A 260 -1.31 3.63 -10.58
CA PRO A 260 -0.21 2.78 -11.00
C PRO A 260 0.98 3.65 -11.41
N ASN A 261 2.13 3.33 -10.85
CA ASN A 261 3.39 3.98 -11.09
C ASN A 261 4.25 3.08 -11.97
N ILE A 262 3.89 3.01 -13.26
CA ILE A 262 4.33 1.93 -14.13
C ILE A 262 5.73 2.25 -14.70
N PRO A 263 6.72 1.37 -14.51
CA PRO A 263 8.05 1.52 -15.09
C PRO A 263 8.02 1.25 -16.59
N GLU A 264 9.01 1.78 -17.31
CA GLU A 264 9.06 1.64 -18.77
C GLU A 264 9.19 0.18 -19.22
N GLU A 265 9.82 -0.68 -18.41
CA GLU A 265 10.06 -2.07 -18.76
C GLU A 265 8.85 -2.99 -18.55
N SER A 266 7.76 -2.50 -17.95
CA SER A 266 6.57 -3.31 -17.68
C SER A 266 5.52 -3.20 -18.79
N ASN A 267 5.21 -4.33 -19.42
CA ASN A 267 4.19 -4.43 -20.46
C ASN A 267 2.84 -4.96 -19.96
N GLY A 268 2.72 -5.34 -18.69
CA GLY A 268 1.43 -5.74 -18.15
C GLY A 268 1.50 -6.45 -16.81
N PHE A 269 0.37 -6.42 -16.11
CA PHE A 269 0.10 -7.32 -15.00
C PHE A 269 -1.41 -7.45 -14.76
N LYS A 270 -1.77 -8.43 -13.94
CA LYS A 270 -3.13 -8.75 -13.57
C LYS A 270 -3.14 -9.11 -12.09
N ILE A 271 -4.09 -8.53 -11.37
CA ILE A 271 -4.41 -8.79 -9.98
C ILE A 271 -5.85 -9.26 -9.97
N GLN A 272 -6.09 -10.45 -9.45
CA GLN A 272 -7.43 -11.00 -9.30
C GLN A 272 -7.78 -11.13 -7.83
N GLY A 273 -9.06 -10.94 -7.49
CA GLY A 273 -9.55 -11.19 -6.14
C GLY A 273 -9.02 -10.24 -5.06
N LEU A 274 -8.50 -9.06 -5.43
CA LEU A 274 -7.98 -8.09 -4.46
C LEU A 274 -9.08 -7.71 -3.47
N ARG A 275 -8.84 -7.97 -2.18
CA ARG A 275 -9.83 -7.76 -1.13
C ARG A 275 -9.77 -6.34 -0.58
N LEU A 276 -10.93 -5.69 -0.59
CA LEU A 276 -11.16 -4.36 -0.04
C LEU A 276 -12.34 -4.46 0.92
N GLY A 277 -12.07 -4.85 2.17
CA GLY A 277 -13.07 -5.21 3.16
C GLY A 277 -13.98 -6.35 2.69
N PRO A 278 -15.30 -6.11 2.56
CA PRO A 278 -16.24 -7.12 2.05
C PRO A 278 -16.19 -7.30 0.52
N ASP A 279 -15.60 -6.36 -0.19
CA ASP A 279 -15.57 -6.30 -1.66
C ASP A 279 -14.33 -6.99 -2.23
N THR A 280 -14.43 -7.42 -3.48
CA THR A 280 -13.27 -7.95 -4.23
C THR A 280 -13.23 -7.34 -5.63
N ILE A 281 -12.05 -6.88 -6.04
CA ILE A 281 -11.84 -6.31 -7.38
C ILE A 281 -10.77 -7.09 -8.15
N ASP A 282 -10.96 -7.17 -9.46
CA ASP A 282 -9.94 -7.56 -10.42
C ASP A 282 -9.42 -6.28 -11.10
N PHE A 283 -8.11 -6.22 -11.30
CA PHE A 283 -7.42 -5.13 -11.97
C PHE A 283 -6.39 -5.72 -12.93
N SER A 284 -6.37 -5.25 -14.18
CA SER A 284 -5.30 -5.59 -15.11
C SER A 284 -4.80 -4.37 -15.86
N TYR A 285 -3.52 -4.40 -16.18
CA TYR A 285 -2.81 -3.47 -17.00
C TYR A 285 -2.13 -4.23 -18.15
N MET A 286 -2.14 -3.64 -19.34
CA MET A 286 -1.38 -4.08 -20.48
C MET A 286 -0.86 -2.86 -21.24
N ARG A 287 0.38 -2.92 -21.73
CA ARG A 287 0.93 -1.93 -22.64
C ARG A 287 1.39 -2.56 -23.92
N LYS A 288 1.06 -1.89 -25.01
CA LYS A 288 1.54 -2.17 -26.36
C LYS A 288 2.07 -0.87 -26.94
N GLU A 289 3.39 -0.77 -27.05
CA GLU A 289 4.05 0.46 -27.52
C GLU A 289 3.67 1.67 -26.64
N SER A 290 2.98 2.66 -27.21
CA SER A 290 2.47 3.89 -26.57
C SER A 290 1.04 3.76 -26.03
N GLU A 291 0.41 2.60 -26.17
CA GLU A 291 -0.96 2.33 -25.72
C GLU A 291 -0.96 1.60 -24.39
N TYR A 292 -1.54 2.23 -23.37
CA TYR A 292 -1.72 1.69 -22.03
C TYR A 292 -3.19 1.37 -21.81
N THR A 293 -3.52 0.11 -21.57
CA THR A 293 -4.89 -0.34 -21.31
C THR A 293 -5.02 -0.87 -19.88
N PHE A 294 -6.00 -0.33 -19.17
CA PHE A 294 -6.35 -0.69 -17.80
C PHE A 294 -7.78 -1.21 -17.76
N VAL A 295 -8.01 -2.30 -17.06
CA VAL A 295 -9.33 -2.92 -16.90
C VAL A 295 -9.60 -3.16 -15.42
N PHE A 296 -10.78 -2.77 -14.98
CA PHE A 296 -11.23 -2.89 -13.59
C PHE A 296 -12.57 -3.58 -13.53
N GLU A 297 -12.74 -4.49 -12.59
CA GLU A 297 -14.03 -5.16 -12.38
C GLU A 297 -14.24 -5.49 -10.90
N GLN A 298 -15.38 -5.09 -10.34
CA GLN A 298 -15.77 -5.54 -9.02
C GLN A 298 -16.44 -6.92 -9.13
N LYS A 299 -15.77 -7.95 -8.63
CA LYS A 299 -16.28 -9.34 -8.64
C LYS A 299 -17.27 -9.63 -7.52
N LYS A 300 -17.11 -8.95 -6.39
CA LYS A 300 -17.97 -9.09 -5.21
C LYS A 300 -18.15 -7.74 -4.55
N GLY A 301 -19.39 -7.48 -4.13
CA GLY A 301 -19.76 -6.32 -3.33
C GLY A 301 -21.22 -5.97 -3.48
N ARG A 302 -21.75 -5.20 -2.52
CA ARG A 302 -23.17 -4.79 -2.54
C ARG A 302 -23.39 -3.49 -3.30
N VAL A 303 -22.42 -2.57 -3.19
CA VAL A 303 -22.48 -1.24 -3.78
C VAL A 303 -21.27 -1.09 -4.69
N PRO A 304 -21.43 -0.49 -5.88
CA PRO A 304 -20.31 -0.16 -6.76
C PRO A 304 -19.26 0.67 -6.03
N LEU A 305 -18.01 0.21 -6.02
CA LEU A 305 -16.90 0.99 -5.51
C LEU A 305 -16.67 2.21 -6.38
N ASN A 306 -16.38 3.35 -5.74
CA ASN A 306 -15.88 4.55 -6.43
C ASN A 306 -14.36 4.43 -6.58
N LEU A 307 -13.90 4.09 -7.78
CA LEU A 307 -12.49 4.02 -8.14
C LEU A 307 -12.01 5.41 -8.57
N VAL A 308 -11.02 5.95 -7.87
CA VAL A 308 -10.22 7.09 -8.34
C VAL A 308 -8.99 6.51 -9.04
N PHE A 309 -8.93 6.60 -10.36
CA PHE A 309 -7.82 6.12 -11.16
C PHE A 309 -6.87 7.28 -11.51
N GLN A 310 -5.61 7.19 -11.09
CA GLN A 310 -4.60 8.25 -11.22
C GLN A 310 -3.24 7.70 -11.71
N PRO A 311 -3.15 7.17 -12.94
CA PRO A 311 -1.92 6.57 -13.42
C PRO A 311 -0.80 7.60 -13.62
N ASN A 312 0.43 7.18 -13.33
CA ASN A 312 1.66 7.86 -13.74
C ASN A 312 2.36 6.97 -14.78
N LEU A 313 2.42 7.45 -16.02
CA LEU A 313 2.84 6.68 -17.20
C LEU A 313 4.09 7.27 -17.83
N CYS A 314 4.87 6.44 -18.52
CA CYS A 314 5.98 6.90 -19.33
C CYS A 314 5.45 7.68 -20.56
N GLY A 315 6.03 8.84 -20.81
CA GLY A 315 5.72 9.69 -21.95
C GLY A 315 5.85 11.17 -21.62
N SER A 316 5.94 11.97 -22.67
CA SER A 316 6.02 13.42 -22.62
C SER A 316 4.65 14.10 -22.78
N LYS A 317 3.67 13.38 -23.33
CA LYS A 317 2.34 13.91 -23.66
C LYS A 317 1.29 12.81 -23.74
N ILE A 318 0.06 13.12 -23.34
CA ILE A 318 -1.11 12.30 -23.66
C ILE A 318 -1.76 12.80 -24.94
N ASP A 319 -1.96 11.89 -25.91
CA ASP A 319 -2.62 12.20 -27.18
C ASP A 319 -4.13 11.99 -27.09
N HIS A 320 -4.55 10.84 -26.57
CA HIS A 320 -5.96 10.50 -26.39
C HIS A 320 -6.16 9.65 -25.15
N ILE A 321 -7.32 9.82 -24.51
CA ILE A 321 -7.81 8.95 -23.43
C ILE A 321 -9.18 8.43 -23.82
N TYR A 322 -9.38 7.14 -23.67
CA TYR A 322 -10.66 6.47 -23.90
C TYR A 322 -11.13 5.83 -22.60
N VAL A 323 -12.39 6.07 -22.25
CA VAL A 323 -13.07 5.44 -21.12
C VAL A 323 -14.23 4.63 -21.67
N ASP A 324 -14.23 3.32 -21.42
CA ASP A 324 -15.19 2.36 -21.96
C ASP A 324 -15.37 2.47 -23.50
N GLY A 325 -14.27 2.77 -24.21
CA GLY A 325 -14.23 2.95 -25.66
C GLY A 325 -14.67 4.33 -26.18
N GLY A 326 -15.22 5.19 -25.32
CA GLY A 326 -15.54 6.57 -25.65
C GLY A 326 -14.36 7.52 -25.43
N LEU A 327 -14.11 8.44 -26.35
CA LEU A 327 -13.09 9.48 -26.17
C LEU A 327 -13.47 10.36 -24.97
N ALA A 328 -12.54 10.52 -24.03
CA ALA A 328 -12.70 11.31 -22.82
C ALA A 328 -11.79 12.54 -22.87
N ASP A 329 -12.35 13.69 -22.51
CA ASP A 329 -11.61 14.94 -22.33
C ASP A 329 -11.23 15.06 -20.85
N LEU A 330 -10.01 14.62 -20.51
CA LEU A 330 -9.47 14.65 -19.15
C LEU A 330 -8.25 15.55 -19.10
N GLU A 331 -8.13 16.28 -18.00
CA GLU A 331 -6.91 17.02 -17.70
C GLU A 331 -5.75 16.06 -17.45
N TRP A 332 -4.57 16.46 -17.89
CA TRP A 332 -3.33 15.73 -17.67
C TRP A 332 -2.18 16.71 -17.48
N GLN A 333 -1.14 16.23 -16.80
CA GLN A 333 0.10 16.97 -16.56
C GLN A 333 1.28 16.13 -17.04
N ALA A 334 2.34 16.82 -17.47
CA ALA A 334 3.60 16.19 -17.82
C ALA A 334 4.70 16.70 -16.90
N ASP A 335 5.46 15.78 -16.35
CA ASP A 335 6.74 16.05 -15.72
C ASP A 335 7.85 15.89 -16.76
N LEU A 336 8.35 17.03 -17.24
CA LEU A 336 9.38 17.10 -18.27
C LEU A 336 10.75 16.62 -17.77
N GLN A 337 10.98 16.57 -16.45
CA GLN A 337 12.25 16.08 -15.89
C GLN A 337 12.28 14.55 -15.88
N THR A 338 11.13 13.93 -15.60
CA THR A 338 11.01 12.47 -15.49
C THR A 338 10.45 11.81 -16.75
N SER A 339 10.00 12.60 -17.74
CA SER A 339 9.27 12.12 -18.93
C SER A 339 8.10 11.23 -18.54
N ARG A 340 7.29 11.74 -17.59
CA ARG A 340 6.10 11.09 -17.08
C ARG A 340 4.88 11.95 -17.32
N VAL A 341 3.75 11.30 -17.56
CA VAL A 341 2.44 11.95 -17.61
C VAL A 341 1.51 11.37 -16.56
N ASP A 342 0.70 12.25 -15.96
CA ASP A 342 -0.36 11.87 -15.05
C ASP A 342 -1.71 12.43 -15.49
N THR A 343 -2.75 11.67 -15.21
CA THR A 343 -4.14 12.07 -15.43
C THR A 343 -5.01 11.44 -14.35
N GLN A 344 -6.27 11.85 -14.28
CA GLN A 344 -7.20 11.31 -13.30
C GLN A 344 -8.60 11.09 -13.90
N VAL A 345 -9.23 9.98 -13.52
CA VAL A 345 -10.65 9.72 -13.76
C VAL A 345 -11.30 9.04 -12.57
N GLN A 346 -12.57 9.33 -12.32
CA GLN A 346 -13.38 8.62 -11.33
C GLN A 346 -14.36 7.68 -12.02
N LEU A 347 -14.41 6.43 -11.54
CA LEU A 347 -15.16 5.34 -12.15
C LEU A 347 -15.97 4.61 -11.08
N TYR A 348 -17.28 4.46 -11.30
CA TYR A 348 -18.08 3.52 -10.51
C TYR A 348 -17.93 2.12 -11.09
N LEU A 349 -17.61 1.13 -10.26
CA LEU A 349 -17.42 -0.26 -10.69
C LEU A 349 -18.73 -1.06 -10.71
N ASP A 350 -19.80 -0.49 -11.28
CA ASP A 350 -21.12 -1.15 -11.43
C ASP A 350 -21.15 -2.20 -12.57
N LYS A 351 -20.13 -2.15 -13.43
CA LYS A 351 -19.77 -3.12 -14.47
C LYS A 351 -18.26 -3.06 -14.66
N GLN A 352 -17.72 -3.96 -15.49
CA GLN A 352 -16.34 -3.83 -15.96
C GLN A 352 -16.12 -2.46 -16.59
N ARG A 353 -15.02 -1.81 -16.20
CA ARG A 353 -14.56 -0.51 -16.71
C ARG A 353 -13.23 -0.68 -17.42
N GLN A 354 -13.02 0.06 -18.51
CA GLN A 354 -11.75 0.09 -19.23
C GLN A 354 -11.29 1.54 -19.44
N VAL A 355 -10.00 1.78 -19.21
CA VAL A 355 -9.34 3.05 -19.56
C VAL A 355 -8.17 2.74 -20.49
N THR A 356 -8.16 3.34 -21.67
CA THR A 356 -7.06 3.24 -22.63
C THR A 356 -6.44 4.62 -22.83
N ILE A 357 -5.13 4.72 -22.66
CA ILE A 357 -4.37 5.98 -22.75
C ILE A 357 -3.30 5.82 -23.83
N LEU A 358 -3.28 6.74 -24.80
CA LEU A 358 -2.23 6.87 -25.81
C LEU A 358 -1.27 7.98 -25.39
N SER A 359 -0.01 7.65 -25.16
CA SER A 359 1.01 8.57 -24.65
C SER A 359 2.30 8.51 -25.49
N THR A 360 2.88 9.67 -25.83
CA THR A 360 4.06 9.80 -26.71
C THR A 360 5.31 10.31 -26.02
#